data_AF-A0A9E6MQQ4-F1
#
_entry.id   AF-A0A9E6MQQ4-F1
#
_cell.length_a   1.000
_cell.length_b   1.000
_cell.length_c   1.000
_cell.angle_alpha   90.00
_cell.angle_beta   90.00
_cell.angle_gamma   90.00
#
_symmetry.space_group_name_H-M   'P 1'
#
loop_
_entity.id
_entity.type
_entity.pdbx_description
1 polymer ?
#
loop_
_entity_poly.entity_id
_entity_poly.type
_entity_poly.pdbx_seq_one_letter_code
_entity_poly.pdbx_strand_id
1 'polypeptide(L)'
;MVKVHGHALKHGLTADEVAYAWENPLRCRQRNGTDDPPLWIAVGVLADGRMAELVGFLDEDGIWCVFHAMVPPTKKFKKELGFTR
;
A
#
# COMPACT_ATOMS: atom_id res chain seq x y z
N MET A 1 3.77 10.91 8.15
CA MET A 1 2.56 11.52 7.58
C MET A 1 2.27 10.84 6.24
N VAL A 2 1.03 10.46 5.99
CA VAL A 2 0.59 9.80 4.76
C VAL A 2 -0.44 10.68 4.06
N LYS A 3 -0.29 10.89 2.76
CA LYS A 3 -1.29 11.45 1.86
C LYS A 3 -1.94 10.31 1.09
N VAL A 4 -3.26 10.20 1.17
CA VAL A 4 -4.04 9.21 0.42
C VAL A 4 -4.60 9.87 -0.84
N HIS A 5 -4.15 9.41 -2.00
CA HIS A 5 -4.66 9.89 -3.27
C HIS A 5 -6.02 9.26 -3.56
N GLY A 6 -6.94 10.01 -4.20
CA GLY A 6 -8.31 9.54 -4.45
C GLY A 6 -8.41 8.23 -5.27
N HIS A 7 -7.36 7.92 -6.05
CA HIS A 7 -7.26 6.64 -6.75
C HIS A 7 -7.22 5.43 -5.81
N ALA A 8 -6.62 5.55 -4.62
CA ALA A 8 -6.57 4.47 -3.64
C ALA A 8 -7.96 4.08 -3.11
N LEU A 9 -8.96 4.97 -3.24
CA LEU A 9 -10.31 4.78 -2.73
C LEU A 9 -11.22 4.02 -3.71
N LYS A 10 -10.75 3.73 -4.94
CA LYS A 10 -11.57 3.09 -5.99
C LYS A 10 -12.16 1.74 -5.60
N HIS A 11 -11.57 1.06 -4.62
CA HIS A 11 -11.99 -0.25 -4.14
C HIS A 11 -12.83 -0.20 -2.85
N GLY A 12 -13.41 0.95 -2.52
CA GLY A 12 -14.37 1.10 -1.42
C GLY A 12 -13.72 1.26 -0.04
N LEU A 13 -12.40 1.49 0.01
CA LEU A 13 -11.70 1.87 1.23
C LEU A 13 -11.85 3.37 1.47
N THR A 14 -11.96 3.74 2.74
CA THR A 14 -11.84 5.13 3.19
C THR A 14 -10.38 5.58 3.24
N ALA A 15 -10.13 6.89 3.25
CA ALA A 15 -8.78 7.42 3.38
C ALA A 15 -8.12 6.98 4.71
N ASP A 16 -8.91 6.93 5.79
CA ASP A 16 -8.43 6.49 7.11
C ASP A 16 -8.05 5.01 7.10
N GLU A 17 -8.84 4.14 6.45
CA GLU A 17 -8.49 2.73 6.28
C GLU A 17 -7.18 2.55 5.50
N VAL A 18 -6.98 3.32 4.42
CA VAL A 18 -5.75 3.26 3.61
C VAL A 18 -4.55 3.74 4.42
N ALA A 19 -4.67 4.86 5.12
CA ALA A 19 -3.61 5.39 5.97
C ALA A 19 -3.26 4.41 7.10
N TYR A 20 -4.27 3.89 7.79
CA TYR A 20 -4.11 2.90 8.85
C TYR A 20 -3.37 1.65 8.35
N ALA A 21 -3.78 1.10 7.20
CA ALA A 21 -3.11 -0.07 6.64
C ALA A 21 -1.65 0.22 6.23
N TRP A 22 -1.35 1.42 5.72
CA TRP A 22 0.02 1.83 5.38
C TRP A 22 0.93 1.93 6.60
N GLU A 23 0.39 2.42 7.71
CA GLU A 23 1.13 2.53 8.98
C GLU A 23 1.26 1.18 9.72
N ASN A 24 0.47 0.17 9.34
CA ASN A 24 0.48 -1.17 9.93
C ASN A 24 0.82 -2.28 8.91
N PRO A 25 2.03 -2.27 8.30
CA PRO A 25 2.40 -3.26 7.30
C PRO A 25 2.77 -4.61 7.93
N LEU A 26 2.23 -5.70 7.38
CA LEU A 26 2.75 -7.07 7.59
C LEU A 26 4.06 -7.28 6.84
N ARG A 27 4.15 -6.73 5.63
CA ARG A 27 5.38 -6.66 4.83
C ARG A 27 5.35 -5.40 3.97
N CYS A 28 6.52 -4.80 3.80
CA CYS A 28 6.74 -3.63 2.96
C CYS A 28 8.11 -3.75 2.30
N ARG A 29 8.23 -3.34 1.03
CA ARG A 29 9.52 -3.17 0.35
C ARG A 29 9.39 -2.19 -0.80
N GLN A 30 10.53 -1.62 -1.21
CA GLN A 30 10.63 -0.97 -2.50
C GLN A 30 10.38 -1.99 -3.61
N ARG A 31 9.54 -1.62 -4.57
CA ARG A 31 9.27 -2.40 -5.77
C ARG A 31 10.50 -2.34 -6.67
N ASN A 32 10.86 -3.47 -7.26
CA ASN A 32 11.96 -3.48 -8.24
C ASN A 32 11.49 -2.71 -9.48
N GLY A 33 12.31 -1.78 -9.99
CA GLY A 33 11.96 -0.96 -11.14
C GLY A 33 12.91 0.22 -11.31
N THR A 34 12.63 1.04 -12.31
CA THR A 34 13.31 2.32 -12.59
C THR A 34 12.35 3.49 -12.46
N ASP A 35 11.24 3.31 -11.74
CA ASP A 35 10.27 4.37 -11.47
C ASP A 35 10.94 5.48 -10.63
N ASP A 36 10.61 6.72 -10.97
CA ASP A 36 11.05 7.92 -10.27
C ASP A 36 9.82 8.79 -9.95
N PRO A 37 9.47 8.99 -8.66
CA PRO A 37 10.14 8.44 -7.47
C PRO A 37 9.97 6.91 -7.34
N PRO A 38 10.86 6.23 -6.59
CA PRO A 38 10.76 4.80 -6.38
C PRO A 38 9.43 4.36 -5.75
N LEU A 39 8.80 3.35 -6.33
CA LEU A 39 7.57 2.79 -5.80
C LEU A 39 7.83 1.84 -4.63
N TRP A 40 6.93 1.88 -3.65
CA TRP A 40 6.88 1.00 -2.50
C TRP A 40 5.59 0.21 -2.49
N ILE A 41 5.70 -1.08 -2.18
CA ILE A 41 4.57 -2.00 -2.08
C ILE A 41 4.48 -2.54 -0.66
N ALA A 42 3.25 -2.60 -0.13
CA ALA A 42 2.99 -3.12 1.21
C ALA A 42 1.72 -3.96 1.25
N VAL A 43 1.71 -4.99 2.11
CA VAL A 43 0.47 -5.59 2.60
C VAL A 43 0.27 -5.11 4.02
N GLY A 44 -0.77 -4.33 4.25
CA GLY A 44 -1.17 -3.80 5.55
C GLY A 44 -2.39 -4.52 6.13
N VAL A 45 -2.65 -4.32 7.42
CA VAL A 45 -3.85 -4.82 8.10
C VAL A 45 -4.78 -3.64 8.44
N LEU A 46 -6.07 -3.83 8.21
CA LEU A 46 -7.13 -2.92 8.65
C LEU A 46 -7.52 -3.19 10.10
N ALA A 47 -8.17 -2.23 10.75
CA ALA A 47 -8.65 -2.37 12.13
C ALA A 47 -9.63 -3.55 12.33
N ASP A 48 -10.33 -3.96 11.27
CA ASP A 48 -11.23 -5.13 11.27
C ASP A 48 -10.53 -6.47 10.96
N GLY A 49 -9.21 -6.47 10.81
CA GLY A 49 -8.40 -7.65 10.54
C GLY A 49 -8.31 -8.05 9.07
N ARG A 50 -9.01 -7.36 8.14
CA ARG A 50 -8.80 -7.57 6.70
C ARG A 50 -7.40 -7.09 6.31
N MET A 51 -6.84 -7.70 5.27
CA MET A 51 -5.56 -7.27 4.70
C MET A 51 -5.80 -6.41 3.45
N ALA A 52 -4.98 -5.37 3.27
CA ALA A 52 -4.97 -4.52 2.09
C ALA A 52 -3.62 -4.62 1.37
N GLU A 53 -3.63 -4.75 0.04
CA GLU A 53 -2.44 -4.38 -0.75
C GLU A 53 -2.41 -2.87 -0.96
N LEU A 54 -1.22 -2.29 -0.90
CA LEU A 54 -1.00 -0.85 -0.96
C LEU A 54 0.20 -0.54 -1.86
N VAL A 55 0.09 0.51 -2.68
CA VAL A 55 1.22 1.06 -3.44
C VAL A 55 1.32 2.55 -3.20
N GLY A 56 2.54 3.00 -2.91
CA GLY A 56 2.84 4.40 -2.72
C GLY A 56 4.28 4.75 -3.11
N PHE A 57 4.62 6.01 -2.97
CA PHE A 57 5.98 6.53 -3.12
C PHE A 57 6.24 7.60 -2.05
N LEU A 58 7.51 7.91 -1.80
CA LEU A 58 7.91 9.01 -0.94
C LEU A 58 8.12 10.25 -1.81
N ASP A 59 7.41 11.35 -1.52
CA ASP A 59 7.61 12.62 -2.23
C ASP A 59 8.88 13.35 -1.76
N GLU A 60 9.24 14.46 -2.43
CA GLU A 60 10.44 15.25 -2.13
C GLU A 60 10.40 15.91 -0.73
N ASP A 61 9.21 16.07 -0.16
CA ASP A 61 9.00 16.58 1.21
C ASP A 61 9.11 15.48 2.27
N GLY A 62 9.38 14.23 1.86
CA GLY A 62 9.45 13.08 2.77
C GLY A 62 8.07 12.59 3.22
N ILE A 63 7.01 12.86 2.46
CA ILE A 63 5.64 12.44 2.75
C ILE A 63 5.27 11.23 1.88
N TRP A 64 4.75 10.19 2.53
CA TRP A 64 4.26 9.00 1.82
C TRP A 64 2.97 9.31 1.07
N CYS A 65 2.96 9.09 -0.24
CA CYS A 65 1.80 9.23 -1.11
C CYS A 65 1.29 7.84 -1.52
N VAL A 66 0.16 7.41 -0.97
CA VAL A 66 -0.48 6.13 -1.29
C VAL A 66 -1.54 6.34 -2.35
N PHE A 67 -1.39 5.67 -3.51
CA PHE A 67 -2.24 5.90 -4.67
C PHE A 67 -2.98 4.67 -5.18
N HIS A 68 -2.64 3.48 -4.66
CA HIS A 68 -3.39 2.26 -4.89
C HIS A 68 -3.62 1.57 -3.56
N ALA A 69 -4.86 1.12 -3.33
CA ALA A 69 -5.21 0.27 -2.21
C ALA A 69 -6.32 -0.70 -2.63
N MET A 70 -6.21 -1.96 -2.23
CA MET A 70 -7.22 -2.98 -2.56
C MET A 70 -7.33 -4.02 -1.46
N VAL A 71 -8.57 -4.43 -1.16
CA VAL A 71 -8.90 -5.51 -0.23
C VAL A 71 -9.77 -6.55 -0.94
N PRO A 72 -9.49 -7.86 -0.80
CA PRO A 72 -8.28 -8.45 -0.21
C PRO A 72 -7.06 -8.32 -1.15
N PRO A 73 -5.82 -8.54 -0.67
CA PRO A 73 -4.63 -8.46 -1.50
C PRO A 73 -4.66 -9.56 -2.57
N THR A 74 -4.31 -9.21 -3.80
CA THR A 74 -4.32 -10.14 -4.93
C THR A 74 -3.27 -11.24 -4.78
N LYS A 75 -3.51 -12.40 -5.41
CA LYS A 75 -2.54 -13.52 -5.38
C LYS A 75 -1.16 -13.11 -5.91
N LYS A 76 -1.15 -12.29 -6.98
CA LYS A 76 0.09 -11.77 -7.59
C LYS A 76 0.85 -10.88 -6.61
N PHE A 77 0.16 -9.97 -5.93
CA PHE A 77 0.77 -9.05 -4.98
C PHE A 77 1.34 -9.78 -3.75
N LYS A 78 0.60 -10.76 -3.22
CA LYS A 78 1.09 -11.66 -2.16
C LYS A 78 2.37 -12.40 -2.57
N LYS A 79 2.42 -12.92 -3.81
CA LYS A 79 3.63 -13.56 -4.36
C LYS A 79 4.79 -12.58 -4.50
N GLU A 80 4.52 -11.36 -4.98
CA GLU A 80 5.52 -10.30 -5.14
C GLU A 80 6.15 -9.85 -3.81
N LEU A 81 5.41 -9.97 -2.71
CA LEU A 81 5.89 -9.74 -1.34
C LEU A 81 6.34 -11.01 -0.60
N GLY A 82 6.36 -12.17 -1.28
CA GLY A 82 6.86 -13.43 -0.73
C GLY A 82 5.99 -14.07 0.35
N PHE A 83 4.68 -13.81 0.36
CA PHE A 83 3.72 -14.48 1.25
C PHE A 83 3.36 -15.91 0.83
N THR A 84 3.75 -16.31 -0.38
CA THR A 84 3.57 -17.68 -0.88
C THR A 84 4.89 -18.41 -0.85
N ARG A 85 4.90 -19.60 -0.24
CA ARG A 85 5.91 -20.64 -0.48
C ARG A 85 5.50 -21.46 -1.69
#